data_AF-A0A353BZI7-F1
#
_entry.id   AF-A0A353BZI7-F1
#
_cell.length_a   1.000
_cell.length_b   1.000
_cell.length_c   1.000
_cell.angle_alpha   90.00
_cell.angle_beta   90.00
_cell.angle_gamma   90.00
#
_symmetry.space_group_name_H-M   'P 1'
#
loop_
_entity.id
_entity.type
_entity.pdbx_description
1 polymer ?
#
loop_
_entity_poly.entity_id
_entity_poly.type
_entity_poly.pdbx_seq_one_letter_code
_entity_poly.pdbx_strand_id
1 'polypeptide(L)'
;ISEGDKMAGRHGNKGVIAKILPIEDMPFLPDGTPVEIVLNPLGVPSRMNIGQVLETHLGWAAKAMGIHVATPVFGGATEKDILDSLKKAGLPENGKTELYDGRTGEPFDNKITVGYVYMLKLAHLVDDKIHARSTGPYSLVTQQPLGGKAQFGGQRFGEMEVWALEAYGAAYTLQELLTVKSDDVIGRVKTYEAIVKGENVPEPGVPESFKVLIKELQSLCLDVKVLTEEAEEIQIKEEDDDVKEMAKELGLEIEAPREAIYEEETEETDSGEDFGDEEELIEGNFEEDVTEEA
;
A
#
# COMPACT_ATOMS: atom_id res chain seq x y z
N ILE A 1 -8.57 13.40 13.34
CA ILE A 1 -9.48 12.69 12.41
C ILE A 1 -9.42 13.47 11.11
N SER A 2 -9.15 12.80 10.00
CA SER A 2 -8.91 13.46 8.71
C SER A 2 -9.72 12.79 7.60
N GLU A 3 -9.83 13.48 6.47
CA GLU A 3 -10.40 12.89 5.25
C GLU A 3 -9.58 11.65 4.84
N GLY A 4 -10.26 10.55 4.53
CA GLY A 4 -9.62 9.26 4.28
C GLY A 4 -9.51 8.32 5.49
N ASP A 5 -9.71 8.80 6.72
CA ASP A 5 -9.77 7.93 7.91
C ASP A 5 -10.98 6.99 7.85
N LYS A 6 -10.81 5.77 8.38
CA LYS A 6 -11.85 4.74 8.42
C LYS A 6 -12.63 4.77 9.74
N MET A 7 -13.95 4.88 9.63
CA MET A 7 -14.89 4.83 10.75
C MET A 7 -15.82 3.61 10.62
N ALA A 8 -16.37 3.15 11.73
CA ALA A 8 -17.34 2.06 11.73
C ALA A 8 -18.37 2.20 12.85
N GLY A 9 -19.61 1.82 12.58
CA GLY A 9 -20.57 1.52 13.65
C GLY A 9 -20.47 0.07 14.13
N ARG A 10 -21.20 -0.25 15.20
CA ARG A 10 -21.24 -1.61 15.78
C ARG A 10 -22.00 -2.62 14.92
N HIS A 11 -22.80 -2.15 13.97
CA HIS A 11 -23.64 -2.96 13.08
C HIS A 11 -22.98 -3.28 11.73
N GLY A 12 -21.64 -3.30 11.68
CA GLY A 12 -20.88 -3.63 10.46
C GLY A 12 -20.88 -2.53 9.39
N ASN A 13 -21.44 -1.36 9.68
CA ASN A 13 -21.46 -0.19 8.80
C ASN A 13 -20.10 0.53 8.84
N LYS A 14 -19.18 0.09 7.98
CA LYS A 14 -17.87 0.74 7.78
C LYS A 14 -17.97 1.82 6.71
N GLY A 15 -17.23 2.91 6.90
CA GLY A 15 -17.14 4.02 5.95
C GLY A 15 -15.78 4.72 6.02
N VAL A 16 -15.50 5.51 5.00
CA VAL A 16 -14.34 6.41 4.94
C VAL A 16 -14.85 7.84 4.97
N ILE A 17 -14.17 8.72 5.70
CA ILE A 17 -14.55 10.13 5.78
C ILE A 17 -14.25 10.79 4.43
N ALA A 18 -15.29 11.23 3.74
CA ALA A 18 -15.16 11.84 2.42
C ALA A 18 -14.93 13.35 2.48
N LYS A 19 -15.57 14.04 3.43
CA LYS A 19 -15.47 15.49 3.60
C LYS A 19 -15.73 15.88 5.04
N ILE A 20 -14.97 16.85 5.55
CA ILE A 20 -15.25 17.52 6.83
C ILE A 20 -15.87 18.88 6.51
N LEU A 21 -17.13 19.08 6.94
CA LEU A 21 -17.83 20.34 6.73
C LEU A 21 -17.69 21.28 7.93
N PRO A 22 -17.68 22.60 7.70
CA PRO A 22 -17.90 23.58 8.75
C PRO A 22 -19.26 23.36 9.43
N ILE A 23 -19.39 23.80 10.68
CA ILE A 23 -20.60 23.56 11.50
C ILE A 23 -21.81 24.31 10.91
N GLU A 24 -21.58 25.50 10.36
CA GLU A 24 -22.58 26.35 9.71
C GLU A 24 -23.21 25.72 8.46
N ASP A 25 -22.49 24.80 7.81
CA ASP A 25 -22.96 24.10 6.60
C ASP A 25 -23.75 22.83 6.92
N MET A 26 -23.70 22.37 8.19
CA MET A 26 -24.36 21.13 8.58
C MET A 26 -25.87 21.35 8.74
N PRO A 27 -26.70 20.37 8.32
CA PRO A 27 -28.11 20.38 8.63
C PRO A 27 -28.35 20.52 10.14
N PHE A 28 -29.36 21.29 10.53
CA PHE A 28 -29.65 21.53 11.94
C PHE A 28 -31.11 21.22 12.30
N LEU A 29 -31.29 20.87 13.56
CA LEU A 29 -32.58 20.57 14.18
C LEU A 29 -33.37 21.85 14.48
N PRO A 30 -34.69 21.77 14.74
CA PRO A 30 -35.52 22.95 15.02
C PRO A 30 -35.09 23.75 16.27
N ASP A 31 -34.31 23.13 17.16
CA ASP A 31 -33.70 23.76 18.33
C ASP A 31 -32.37 24.49 18.02
N GLY A 32 -31.92 24.45 16.76
CA GLY A 32 -30.67 25.04 16.30
C GLY A 32 -29.46 24.11 16.40
N THR A 33 -29.61 22.89 16.91
CA THR A 33 -28.49 21.96 17.08
C THR A 33 -28.07 21.36 15.73
N PRO A 34 -26.82 21.54 15.28
CA PRO A 34 -26.32 20.94 14.03
C PRO A 34 -26.08 19.44 14.20
N VAL A 35 -26.28 18.67 13.13
CA VAL A 35 -25.93 17.24 13.12
C VAL A 35 -24.42 17.04 12.99
N GLU A 36 -23.90 15.95 13.56
CA GLU A 36 -22.45 15.69 13.57
C GLU A 36 -22.00 14.80 12.39
N ILE A 37 -22.82 13.80 12.02
CA ILE A 37 -22.50 12.82 10.98
C ILE A 37 -23.73 12.56 10.13
N VAL A 38 -23.54 12.60 8.81
CA VAL A 38 -24.57 12.22 7.83
C VAL A 38 -24.22 10.84 7.25
N LEU A 39 -25.11 9.87 7.42
CA LEU A 39 -24.95 8.51 6.91
C LEU A 39 -25.86 8.28 5.69
N ASN A 40 -25.35 7.58 4.67
CA ASN A 40 -26.14 7.24 3.49
C ASN A 40 -27.23 6.20 3.84
N PRO A 41 -28.53 6.50 3.62
CA PRO A 41 -29.63 5.60 3.98
C PRO A 41 -29.65 4.31 3.14
N LEU A 42 -29.08 4.30 1.93
CA LEU A 42 -29.11 3.13 1.02
C LEU A 42 -28.36 1.90 1.57
N GLY A 43 -27.41 2.12 2.49
CA GLY A 43 -26.65 1.05 3.12
C GLY A 43 -27.48 0.16 4.05
N VAL A 44 -28.60 0.67 4.57
CA VAL A 44 -29.43 -0.04 5.53
C VAL A 44 -30.31 -1.13 4.91
N PRO A 45 -31.18 -0.82 3.91
CA PRO A 45 -32.04 -1.82 3.32
C PRO A 45 -31.25 -2.88 2.54
N SER A 46 -30.13 -2.51 1.92
CA SER A 46 -29.30 -3.45 1.14
C SER A 46 -28.57 -4.48 2.01
N ARG A 47 -28.18 -4.12 3.25
CA ARG A 47 -27.44 -4.99 4.17
C ARG A 47 -28.28 -5.57 5.30
N MET A 48 -29.55 -5.18 5.38
CA MET A 48 -30.50 -5.57 6.43
C MET A 48 -29.98 -5.32 7.86
N ASN A 49 -29.16 -4.29 8.07
CA ASN A 49 -28.61 -3.94 9.39
C ASN A 49 -29.58 -3.03 10.17
N ILE A 50 -30.84 -3.44 10.30
CA ILE A 50 -31.95 -2.68 10.90
C ILE A 50 -31.62 -2.23 12.34
N GLY A 51 -30.82 -3.02 13.07
CA GLY A 51 -30.33 -2.66 14.40
C GLY A 51 -29.67 -1.29 14.47
N GLN A 52 -29.03 -0.81 13.40
CA GLN A 52 -28.47 0.54 13.32
C GLN A 52 -29.55 1.63 13.51
N VAL A 53 -30.72 1.45 12.90
CA VAL A 53 -31.84 2.40 13.02
C VAL A 53 -32.48 2.30 14.41
N LEU A 54 -32.64 1.08 14.93
CA LEU A 54 -33.17 0.85 16.27
C LEU A 54 -32.27 1.46 17.36
N GLU A 55 -30.94 1.30 17.21
CA GLU A 55 -29.95 1.96 18.06
C GLU A 55 -30.08 3.48 17.98
N THR A 56 -30.20 4.02 16.76
CA THR A 56 -30.33 5.47 16.53
C THR A 56 -31.54 6.05 17.28
N HIS A 57 -32.69 5.39 17.20
CA HIS A 57 -33.92 5.80 17.89
C HIS A 57 -33.79 5.70 19.42
N LEU A 58 -33.33 4.56 19.93
CA LEU A 58 -33.20 4.34 21.37
C LEU A 58 -32.13 5.25 21.98
N GLY A 59 -31.03 5.50 21.26
CA GLY A 59 -29.99 6.44 21.65
C GLY A 59 -30.51 7.88 21.75
N TRP A 60 -31.41 8.28 20.85
CA TRP A 60 -32.04 9.60 20.91
C TRP A 60 -32.95 9.75 22.14
N ALA A 61 -33.81 8.76 22.39
CA ALA A 61 -34.65 8.73 23.59
C ALA A 61 -33.81 8.76 24.89
N ALA A 62 -32.74 7.96 24.93
CA ALA A 62 -31.83 7.88 26.08
C ALA A 62 -31.14 9.23 26.35
N LYS A 63 -30.66 9.90 25.30
CA LYS A 63 -30.03 11.23 25.41
C LYS A 63 -31.01 12.29 25.91
N ALA A 64 -32.23 12.32 25.38
CA ALA A 64 -33.26 13.28 25.77
C ALA A 64 -33.71 13.10 27.24
N MET A 65 -33.78 11.86 27.73
CA MET A 65 -34.09 11.55 29.12
C MET A 65 -32.88 11.63 30.08
N GLY A 66 -31.66 11.76 29.56
CA GLY A 66 -30.44 11.78 30.36
C GLY A 66 -30.12 10.44 31.03
N ILE A 67 -30.50 9.32 30.40
CA ILE A 67 -30.29 7.96 30.94
C ILE A 67 -29.32 7.14 30.09
N HIS A 68 -28.73 6.12 30.70
CA HIS A 68 -28.03 5.07 29.98
C HIS A 68 -28.91 3.83 29.86
N VAL A 69 -28.92 3.21 28.68
CA VAL A 69 -29.76 2.04 28.39
C VAL A 69 -28.87 0.84 28.13
N ALA A 70 -29.16 -0.27 28.80
CA ALA A 70 -28.55 -1.57 28.55
C ALA A 70 -29.57 -2.49 27.87
N THR A 71 -29.23 -3.02 26.71
CA THR A 71 -30.06 -3.98 25.96
C THR A 71 -29.27 -5.28 25.77
N PRO A 72 -29.70 -6.40 26.40
CA PRO A 72 -29.05 -7.70 26.19
C PRO A 72 -29.13 -8.17 24.74
N VAL A 73 -28.18 -9.02 24.32
CA VAL A 73 -28.04 -9.46 22.92
C VAL A 73 -29.23 -10.31 22.45
N PHE A 74 -29.75 -11.20 23.30
CA PHE A 74 -30.82 -12.16 22.94
C PHE A 74 -32.13 -11.97 23.73
N GLY A 75 -32.32 -10.78 24.30
CA GLY A 75 -33.49 -10.41 25.10
C GLY A 75 -33.56 -8.90 25.30
N GLY A 76 -33.27 -8.17 24.23
CA GLY A 76 -33.13 -6.72 24.23
C GLY A 76 -34.45 -5.97 24.18
N ALA A 77 -34.34 -4.65 24.10
CA ALA A 77 -35.48 -3.76 23.89
C ALA A 77 -36.25 -4.17 22.62
N THR A 78 -37.56 -4.31 22.72
CA THR A 78 -38.43 -4.54 21.56
C THR A 78 -38.72 -3.22 20.84
N GLU A 79 -39.19 -3.29 19.60
CA GLU A 79 -39.60 -2.09 18.86
C GLU A 79 -40.63 -1.26 19.64
N LYS A 80 -41.58 -1.92 20.31
CA LYS A 80 -42.58 -1.25 21.14
C LYS A 80 -41.95 -0.48 22.30
N ASP A 81 -40.96 -1.08 22.97
CA ASP A 81 -40.25 -0.43 24.07
C ASP A 81 -39.51 0.82 23.60
N ILE A 82 -38.95 0.79 22.38
CA ILE A 82 -38.26 1.93 21.77
C ILE A 82 -39.26 3.06 21.44
N LEU A 83 -40.40 2.72 20.83
CA LEU A 83 -41.47 3.68 20.53
C LEU A 83 -42.02 4.34 21.80
N ASP A 84 -42.27 3.53 22.85
CA ASP A 84 -42.71 4.02 24.16
C ASP A 84 -41.65 4.92 24.82
N SER A 85 -40.37 4.61 24.62
CA SER A 85 -39.26 5.42 25.13
C SER A 85 -39.16 6.77 24.41
N LEU A 86 -39.34 6.81 23.09
CA LEU A 86 -39.41 8.06 22.32
C LEU A 86 -40.58 8.93 22.81
N LYS A 87 -41.74 8.32 23.03
CA LYS A 87 -42.93 9.02 23.54
C LYS A 87 -42.70 9.60 24.93
N LYS A 88 -42.10 8.83 25.85
CA LYS A 88 -41.73 9.30 27.19
C LYS A 88 -40.72 10.44 27.16
N ALA A 89 -39.83 10.44 26.17
CA ALA A 89 -38.85 11.50 25.94
C ALA A 89 -39.44 12.75 25.25
N GLY A 90 -40.73 12.74 24.86
CA GLY A 90 -41.35 13.85 24.12
C GLY A 90 -40.90 13.95 22.66
N LEU A 91 -40.37 12.87 22.10
CA LEU A 91 -39.86 12.79 20.71
C LEU A 91 -40.90 12.16 19.77
N PRO A 92 -40.79 12.39 18.44
CA PRO A 92 -41.65 11.76 17.44
C PRO A 92 -41.56 10.22 17.48
N GLU A 93 -42.72 9.54 17.53
CA GLU A 93 -42.77 8.07 17.60
C GLU A 93 -42.09 7.40 16.39
N ASN A 94 -42.10 8.04 15.21
CA ASN A 94 -41.45 7.50 14.01
C ASN A 94 -39.93 7.73 13.95
N GLY A 95 -39.33 8.36 14.97
CA GLY A 95 -37.89 8.69 15.00
C GLY A 95 -37.45 9.69 13.94
N LYS A 96 -38.39 10.43 13.33
CA LYS A 96 -38.11 11.42 12.28
C LYS A 96 -38.47 12.82 12.73
N THR A 97 -37.65 13.79 12.33
CA THR A 97 -37.85 15.21 12.59
C THR A 97 -37.61 16.02 11.33
N GLU A 98 -38.06 17.28 11.36
CA GLU A 98 -37.69 18.28 10.37
C GLU A 98 -36.24 18.69 10.61
N LEU A 99 -35.48 18.77 9.52
CA LEU A 99 -34.14 19.34 9.48
C LEU A 99 -34.16 20.51 8.51
N TYR A 100 -33.31 21.49 8.78
CA TYR A 100 -33.10 22.66 7.96
C TYR A 100 -31.71 22.59 7.32
N ASP A 101 -31.60 23.01 6.07
CA ASP A 101 -30.31 23.14 5.39
C ASP A 101 -29.50 24.28 6.04
N GLY A 102 -28.28 24.00 6.49
CA GLY A 102 -27.39 24.99 7.10
C GLY A 102 -27.02 26.14 6.17
N ARG A 103 -27.04 25.92 4.85
CA ARG A 103 -26.65 26.93 3.85
C ARG A 103 -27.77 27.88 3.46
N THR A 104 -28.99 27.36 3.30
CA THR A 104 -30.14 28.14 2.83
C THR A 104 -31.10 28.51 3.96
N GLY A 105 -31.12 27.73 5.04
CA GLY A 105 -32.10 27.83 6.12
C GLY A 105 -33.47 27.22 5.79
N GLU A 106 -33.66 26.64 4.60
CA GLU A 106 -34.92 26.04 4.19
C GLU A 106 -35.06 24.61 4.75
N PRO A 107 -36.28 24.18 5.14
CA PRO A 107 -36.52 22.81 5.58
C PRO A 107 -36.44 21.84 4.39
N PHE A 108 -35.95 20.61 4.65
CA PHE A 108 -36.00 19.54 3.66
C PHE A 108 -37.44 19.04 3.43
N ASP A 109 -37.75 18.60 2.20
CA ASP A 109 -39.09 18.16 1.79
C ASP A 109 -39.68 17.03 2.66
N ASN A 110 -38.82 16.10 3.10
CA ASN A 110 -39.21 14.93 3.87
C ASN A 110 -38.60 14.95 5.26
N LYS A 111 -39.34 14.45 6.25
CA LYS A 111 -38.80 14.26 7.61
C LYS A 111 -37.68 13.23 7.61
N ILE A 112 -36.57 13.57 8.26
CA ILE A 112 -35.33 12.79 8.27
C ILE A 112 -35.19 12.07 9.61
N THR A 113 -34.69 10.84 9.56
CA THR A 113 -34.36 10.08 10.77
C THR A 113 -33.11 10.67 11.40
N VAL A 114 -33.23 11.13 12.64
CA VAL A 114 -32.13 11.68 13.45
C VAL A 114 -32.04 10.87 14.75
N GLY A 115 -30.84 10.76 15.31
CA GLY A 115 -30.66 10.18 16.62
C GLY A 115 -29.19 9.95 16.93
N TYR A 116 -28.93 9.11 17.92
CA TYR A 116 -27.58 8.86 18.42
C TYR A 116 -27.16 7.43 18.15
N VAL A 117 -26.04 7.28 17.45
CA VAL A 117 -25.40 6.00 17.14
C VAL A 117 -24.00 5.97 17.72
N TYR A 118 -23.53 4.81 18.17
CA TYR A 118 -22.17 4.66 18.66
C TYR A 118 -21.20 4.40 17.51
N MET A 119 -20.35 5.39 17.21
CA MET A 119 -19.34 5.32 16.15
C MET A 119 -17.94 5.06 16.71
N LEU A 120 -17.19 4.21 16.02
CA LEU A 120 -15.83 3.80 16.32
C LEU A 120 -14.86 4.35 15.27
N LYS A 121 -13.68 4.79 15.72
CA LYS A 121 -12.54 5.04 14.85
C LYS A 121 -11.73 3.74 14.69
N LEU A 122 -11.46 3.33 13.46
CA LEU A 122 -10.59 2.18 13.19
C LEU A 122 -9.15 2.64 12.98
N ALA A 123 -8.20 1.76 13.28
CA ALA A 123 -6.75 2.01 13.09
C ALA A 123 -6.31 2.10 11.61
N HIS A 124 -7.24 2.07 10.66
CA HIS A 124 -6.93 2.18 9.23
C HIS A 124 -6.88 3.66 8.80
N LEU A 125 -5.84 4.35 9.25
CA LEU A 125 -5.61 5.76 8.96
C LEU A 125 -5.11 5.97 7.53
N VAL A 126 -5.35 7.15 6.98
CA VAL A 126 -4.89 7.51 5.63
C VAL A 126 -3.38 7.76 5.60
N ASP A 127 -2.85 8.41 6.64
CA ASP A 127 -1.43 8.80 6.75
C ASP A 127 -0.50 7.58 6.62
N ASP A 128 -0.92 6.43 7.16
CA ASP A 128 -0.17 5.18 7.08
C ASP A 128 -0.17 4.55 5.69
N LYS A 129 -1.13 4.90 4.83
CA LYS A 129 -1.32 4.29 3.50
C LYS A 129 -0.72 5.08 2.36
N ILE A 130 -0.57 6.40 2.50
CA ILE A 130 0.04 7.22 1.45
C ILE A 130 1.50 6.82 1.30
N HIS A 131 1.88 6.47 0.07
CA HIS A 131 3.25 6.15 -0.34
C HIS A 131 3.42 6.51 -1.81
N ALA A 132 4.53 7.16 -2.15
CA ALA A 132 4.88 7.50 -3.51
C ALA A 132 6.38 7.29 -3.70
N ARG A 133 6.76 6.85 -4.90
CA ARG A 133 8.15 6.60 -5.28
C ARG A 133 8.40 7.22 -6.66
N SER A 134 9.50 7.94 -6.78
CA SER A 134 10.09 8.35 -8.06
C SER A 134 11.24 7.40 -8.43
N THR A 135 12.38 7.55 -7.78
CA THR A 135 13.56 6.67 -7.87
C THR A 135 13.88 6.14 -6.47
N GLY A 136 14.62 5.03 -6.35
CA GLY A 136 14.87 4.42 -5.04
C GLY A 136 15.81 3.22 -5.15
N PRO A 137 15.96 2.42 -4.08
CA PRO A 137 16.85 1.26 -4.10
C PRO A 137 16.32 0.14 -5.02
N TYR A 138 17.27 -0.62 -5.55
CA TYR A 138 17.05 -1.73 -6.49
C TYR A 138 17.64 -3.03 -5.94
N SER A 139 17.09 -4.15 -6.39
CA SER A 139 17.61 -5.49 -6.11
C SER A 139 18.99 -5.67 -6.75
N LEU A 140 19.92 -6.32 -6.05
CA LEU A 140 21.26 -6.58 -6.56
C LEU A 140 21.28 -7.58 -7.72
N VAL A 141 20.35 -8.54 -7.74
CA VAL A 141 20.35 -9.63 -8.73
C VAL A 141 19.60 -9.23 -9.99
N THR A 142 18.39 -8.71 -9.83
CA THR A 142 17.48 -8.45 -10.97
C THR A 142 17.43 -6.98 -11.36
N GLN A 143 18.12 -6.09 -10.63
CA GLN A 143 18.08 -4.63 -10.84
C GLN A 143 16.66 -4.01 -10.78
N GLN A 144 15.67 -4.75 -10.26
CA GLN A 144 14.29 -4.32 -10.13
C GLN A 144 14.04 -3.49 -8.87
N PRO A 145 13.05 -2.58 -8.88
CA PRO A 145 12.67 -1.80 -7.71
C PRO A 145 12.36 -2.70 -6.50
N LEU A 146 12.94 -2.41 -5.32
CA LEU A 146 12.57 -3.15 -4.09
C LEU A 146 11.09 -3.00 -3.75
N GLY A 147 10.53 -3.92 -2.97
CA GLY A 147 9.12 -3.91 -2.55
C GLY A 147 8.91 -3.27 -1.18
N GLY A 148 7.70 -2.75 -0.95
CA GLY A 148 7.24 -2.32 0.39
C GLY A 148 7.58 -0.88 0.78
N LYS A 149 6.66 -0.23 1.50
CA LYS A 149 6.77 1.17 1.93
C LYS A 149 8.03 1.45 2.77
N ALA A 150 8.39 0.53 3.66
CA ALA A 150 9.52 0.69 4.59
C ALA A 150 10.88 0.80 3.87
N GLN A 151 11.02 0.20 2.69
CA GLN A 151 12.25 0.19 1.89
C GLN A 151 12.22 1.23 0.76
N PHE A 152 11.28 2.18 0.81
CA PHE A 152 10.99 3.08 -0.30
C PHE A 152 10.70 2.31 -1.61
N GLY A 153 9.99 1.19 -1.47
CA GLY A 153 9.73 0.23 -2.53
C GLY A 153 8.72 0.72 -3.57
N GLY A 154 8.78 0.12 -4.76
CA GLY A 154 7.89 0.38 -5.88
C GLY A 154 6.61 -0.44 -5.78
N GLN A 155 5.61 -0.08 -6.57
CA GLN A 155 4.41 -0.88 -6.72
C GLN A 155 4.66 -2.00 -7.72
N ARG A 156 4.19 -3.20 -7.40
CA ARG A 156 4.23 -4.32 -8.35
C ARG A 156 3.22 -4.08 -9.47
N PHE A 157 3.71 -4.04 -10.70
CA PHE A 157 2.90 -4.17 -11.91
C PHE A 157 2.90 -5.66 -12.30
N GLY A 158 1.77 -6.33 -12.10
CA GLY A 158 1.66 -7.78 -12.22
C GLY A 158 1.12 -8.22 -13.57
N GLU A 159 0.99 -9.54 -13.70
CA GLU A 159 0.50 -10.21 -14.91
C GLU A 159 -0.91 -9.76 -15.31
N MET A 160 -1.81 -9.60 -14.33
CA MET A 160 -3.18 -9.15 -14.60
C MET A 160 -3.21 -7.71 -15.13
N GLU A 161 -2.30 -6.85 -14.68
CA GLU A 161 -2.19 -5.48 -15.20
C GLU A 161 -1.56 -5.45 -16.61
N VAL A 162 -0.61 -6.36 -16.90
CA VAL A 162 -0.07 -6.55 -18.25
C VAL A 162 -1.18 -6.93 -19.23
N TRP A 163 -1.99 -7.95 -18.90
CA TRP A 163 -3.12 -8.36 -19.74
C TRP A 163 -4.10 -7.23 -20.00
N ALA A 164 -4.33 -6.37 -19.00
CA ALA A 164 -5.19 -5.21 -19.18
C ALA A 164 -4.61 -4.25 -20.25
N LEU A 165 -3.31 -3.94 -20.21
CA LEU A 165 -2.69 -3.07 -21.21
C LEU A 165 -2.63 -3.70 -22.61
N GLU A 166 -2.39 -5.00 -22.68
CA GLU A 166 -2.44 -5.75 -23.94
C GLU A 166 -3.83 -5.71 -24.56
N ALA A 167 -4.88 -5.90 -23.76
CA ALA A 167 -6.27 -5.81 -24.21
C ALA A 167 -6.65 -4.41 -24.71
N TYR A 168 -6.06 -3.36 -24.13
CA TYR A 168 -6.20 -1.99 -24.64
C TYR A 168 -5.37 -1.72 -25.91
N GLY A 169 -4.41 -2.58 -26.25
CA GLY A 169 -3.46 -2.35 -27.34
C GLY A 169 -2.40 -1.28 -27.01
N ALA A 170 -2.11 -1.06 -25.72
CA ALA A 170 -1.19 -0.02 -25.26
C ALA A 170 0.29 -0.48 -25.29
N ALA A 171 0.79 -0.81 -26.49
CA ALA A 171 2.11 -1.41 -26.67
C ALA A 171 3.27 -0.56 -26.13
N TYR A 172 3.30 0.74 -26.44
CA TYR A 172 4.34 1.65 -25.97
C TYR A 172 4.34 1.83 -24.44
N THR A 173 3.16 1.96 -23.83
CA THR A 173 3.02 2.06 -22.37
C THR A 173 3.51 0.80 -21.67
N LEU A 174 3.18 -0.37 -22.23
CA LEU A 174 3.62 -1.65 -21.70
C LEU A 174 5.15 -1.79 -21.82
N GLN A 175 5.72 -1.46 -22.98
CA GLN A 175 7.16 -1.49 -23.20
C GLN A 175 7.91 -0.61 -22.21
N GLU A 176 7.46 0.63 -22.00
CA GLU A 176 8.04 1.57 -21.03
C GLU A 176 8.00 1.01 -19.59
N LEU A 177 6.87 0.42 -19.19
CA LEU A 177 6.68 -0.16 -17.85
C LEU A 177 7.60 -1.37 -17.61
N LEU A 178 7.80 -2.21 -18.62
CA LEU A 178 8.60 -3.44 -18.51
C LEU A 178 10.12 -3.20 -18.64
N THR A 179 10.55 -2.05 -19.16
CA THR A 179 11.97 -1.76 -19.42
C THR A 179 12.46 -0.59 -18.57
N VAL A 180 12.30 0.63 -19.07
CA VAL A 180 12.82 1.89 -18.52
C VAL A 180 12.28 2.20 -17.13
N LYS A 181 11.11 1.69 -16.74
CA LYS A 181 10.58 1.88 -15.38
C LYS A 181 10.94 0.77 -14.40
N SER A 182 11.57 -0.31 -14.88
CA SER A 182 11.89 -1.50 -14.09
C SER A 182 13.40 -1.71 -13.99
N ASP A 183 13.97 -2.56 -14.85
CA ASP A 183 15.31 -3.18 -14.73
C ASP A 183 16.23 -2.90 -15.93
N ASP A 184 15.84 -2.03 -16.86
CA ASP A 184 16.78 -1.48 -17.84
C ASP A 184 17.71 -0.46 -17.13
N VAL A 185 18.92 -0.90 -16.77
CA VAL A 185 19.90 -0.10 -16.02
C VAL A 185 20.32 1.15 -16.80
N ILE A 186 20.72 0.97 -18.06
CA ILE A 186 21.17 2.09 -18.92
C ILE A 186 19.97 2.96 -19.29
N GLY A 187 18.86 2.36 -19.72
CA GLY A 187 17.66 3.07 -20.16
C GLY A 187 17.06 3.96 -19.08
N ARG A 188 17.08 3.54 -17.81
CA ARG A 188 16.63 4.37 -16.67
C ARG A 188 17.41 5.66 -16.55
N VAL A 189 18.74 5.59 -16.58
CA VAL A 189 19.59 6.77 -16.37
C VAL A 189 19.49 7.72 -17.57
N LYS A 190 19.56 7.19 -18.79
CA LYS A 190 19.38 8.00 -20.01
C LYS A 190 18.01 8.66 -20.06
N THR A 191 16.96 7.94 -19.68
CA THR A 191 15.60 8.50 -19.63
C THR A 191 15.45 9.58 -18.58
N TYR A 192 16.02 9.37 -17.39
CA TYR A 192 16.02 10.40 -16.35
C TYR A 192 16.70 11.68 -16.83
N GLU A 193 17.87 11.56 -17.46
CA GLU A 193 18.61 12.69 -18.03
C GLU A 193 17.83 13.39 -19.15
N ALA A 194 17.24 12.63 -20.08
CA ALA A 194 16.42 13.17 -21.16
C ALA A 194 15.21 13.96 -20.62
N ILE A 195 14.51 13.43 -19.61
CA ILE A 195 13.38 14.11 -18.97
C ILE A 195 13.82 15.43 -18.32
N VAL A 196 14.97 15.42 -17.61
CA VAL A 196 15.50 16.63 -16.96
C VAL A 196 15.92 17.69 -17.99
N LYS A 197 16.48 17.28 -19.14
CA LYS A 197 16.88 18.18 -20.23
C LYS A 197 15.72 18.62 -21.13
N GLY A 198 14.57 17.95 -21.05
CA GLY A 198 13.44 18.17 -21.97
C GLY A 198 13.69 17.61 -23.38
N GLU A 199 14.54 16.59 -23.49
CA GLU A 199 14.83 15.86 -24.72
C GLU A 199 13.89 14.66 -24.88
N ASN A 200 13.87 14.07 -26.08
CA ASN A 200 13.07 12.87 -26.33
C ASN A 200 13.67 11.66 -25.59
N VAL A 201 12.79 10.83 -25.04
CA VAL A 201 13.18 9.58 -24.37
C VAL A 201 13.80 8.62 -25.40
N PRO A 202 14.96 8.02 -25.10
CA PRO A 202 15.61 7.06 -26.00
C PRO A 202 14.81 5.75 -26.11
N GLU A 203 15.15 4.94 -27.11
CA GLU A 203 14.56 3.60 -27.23
C GLU A 203 15.06 2.68 -26.10
N PRO A 204 14.19 1.81 -25.55
CA PRO A 204 14.52 0.93 -24.45
C PRO A 204 15.42 -0.23 -24.88
N GLY A 205 16.23 -0.71 -23.94
CA GLY A 205 17.10 -1.88 -24.10
C GLY A 205 16.43 -3.19 -23.70
N VAL A 206 17.28 -4.22 -23.49
CA VAL A 206 16.87 -5.53 -23.00
C VAL A 206 16.82 -5.54 -21.47
N PRO A 207 15.72 -6.02 -20.85
CA PRO A 207 15.62 -6.14 -19.39
C PRO A 207 16.72 -7.01 -18.77
N GLU A 208 17.25 -6.59 -17.61
CA GLU A 208 18.28 -7.37 -16.90
C GLU A 208 17.74 -8.72 -16.42
N SER A 209 16.47 -8.80 -16.01
CA SER A 209 15.84 -10.08 -15.65
C SER A 209 15.86 -11.13 -16.77
N PHE A 210 15.82 -10.70 -18.04
CA PHE A 210 15.94 -11.63 -19.17
C PHE A 210 17.37 -12.15 -19.33
N LYS A 211 18.38 -11.30 -19.10
CA LYS A 211 19.79 -11.74 -19.09
C LYS A 211 20.05 -12.74 -17.97
N VAL A 212 19.53 -12.48 -16.76
CA VAL A 212 19.61 -13.39 -15.61
C VAL A 212 18.98 -14.75 -15.95
N LEU A 213 17.79 -14.76 -16.56
CA LEU A 213 17.12 -16.00 -16.97
C LEU A 213 17.99 -16.84 -17.92
N ILE A 214 18.66 -16.21 -18.89
CA ILE A 214 19.55 -16.92 -19.82
C ILE A 214 20.72 -17.56 -19.08
N LYS A 215 21.37 -16.81 -18.18
CA LYS A 215 22.47 -17.33 -17.36
C LYS A 215 22.03 -18.47 -16.44
N GLU A 216 20.82 -18.39 -15.87
CA GLU A 216 20.24 -19.48 -15.07
C GLU A 216 20.02 -20.75 -15.93
N LEU A 217 19.49 -20.63 -17.14
CA LEU A 217 19.33 -21.77 -18.04
C LEU A 217 20.68 -22.36 -18.48
N GLN A 218 21.68 -21.52 -18.78
CA GLN A 218 23.04 -21.95 -19.12
C GLN A 218 23.72 -22.67 -17.95
N SER A 219 23.44 -22.27 -16.71
CA SER A 219 23.95 -22.95 -15.50
C SER A 219 23.43 -24.39 -15.35
N LEU A 220 22.30 -24.71 -15.98
CA LEU A 220 21.74 -26.06 -16.06
C LEU A 220 22.32 -26.89 -17.22
N CYS A 221 23.43 -26.43 -17.82
CA CYS A 221 24.07 -27.03 -18.98
C CYS A 221 23.19 -27.01 -20.25
N LEU A 222 22.28 -26.04 -20.37
CA LEU A 222 21.51 -25.82 -21.59
C LEU A 222 22.23 -24.79 -22.47
N ASP A 223 22.45 -25.13 -23.75
CA ASP A 223 23.00 -24.19 -24.73
C ASP A 223 21.90 -23.26 -25.26
N VAL A 224 21.67 -22.15 -24.54
CA VAL A 224 20.68 -21.13 -24.91
C VAL A 224 21.38 -19.99 -25.64
N LYS A 225 20.94 -19.73 -26.87
CA LYS A 225 21.44 -18.66 -27.74
C LYS A 225 20.29 -17.80 -28.24
N VAL A 226 20.51 -16.49 -28.26
CA VAL A 226 19.56 -15.53 -28.84
C VAL A 226 20.01 -15.26 -30.28
N LEU A 227 19.17 -15.62 -31.24
CA LEU A 227 19.44 -15.46 -32.67
C LEU A 227 18.59 -14.32 -33.24
N THR A 228 19.16 -13.55 -34.17
CA THR A 228 18.39 -12.62 -35.02
C THR A 228 17.55 -13.39 -36.05
N GLU A 229 16.72 -12.67 -36.81
CA GLU A 229 15.99 -13.25 -37.96
C GLU A 229 16.94 -13.85 -39.03
N GLU A 230 18.19 -13.37 -39.09
CA GLU A 230 19.22 -13.84 -40.02
C GLU A 230 20.05 -15.01 -39.44
N ALA A 231 19.63 -15.57 -38.29
CA ALA A 231 20.33 -16.62 -37.55
C ALA A 231 21.73 -16.23 -37.05
N GLU A 232 22.00 -14.93 -36.90
CA GLU A 232 23.22 -14.44 -36.27
C GLU A 232 23.05 -14.40 -34.75
N GLU A 233 24.09 -14.81 -34.02
CA GLU A 233 24.07 -14.84 -32.56
C GLU A 233 24.24 -13.43 -31.99
N ILE A 234 23.27 -12.99 -31.19
CA ILE A 234 23.33 -11.73 -30.46
C ILE A 234 24.16 -11.97 -29.21
N GLN A 235 25.33 -11.33 -29.13
CA GLN A 235 26.10 -11.30 -27.89
C GLN A 235 25.41 -10.38 -26.89
N ILE A 236 24.87 -10.98 -25.83
CA ILE A 236 24.35 -10.26 -24.68
C ILE A 236 25.56 -9.80 -23.87
N LYS A 237 25.87 -8.50 -23.94
CA LYS A 237 26.96 -7.88 -23.18
C LYS A 237 26.71 -8.01 -21.67
N GLU A 238 27.79 -8.19 -20.92
CA GLU A 238 27.76 -8.30 -19.46
C GLU A 238 27.67 -6.92 -18.78
N GLU A 239 27.19 -6.88 -17.54
CA GLU A 239 26.98 -5.64 -16.77
C GLU A 239 28.26 -4.77 -16.70
N ASP A 240 29.44 -5.39 -16.61
CA ASP A 240 30.72 -4.67 -16.54
C ASP A 240 31.04 -3.90 -17.83
N ASP A 241 30.59 -4.39 -18.98
CA ASP A 241 30.79 -3.72 -20.26
C ASP A 241 29.80 -2.56 -20.42
N ASP A 242 28.57 -2.75 -19.96
CA ASP A 242 27.52 -1.73 -19.93
C ASP A 242 27.93 -0.54 -19.02
N VAL A 243 28.53 -0.81 -17.87
CA VAL A 243 29.05 0.22 -16.93
C VAL A 243 30.26 0.97 -17.52
N LYS A 244 31.18 0.26 -18.18
CA LYS A 244 32.33 0.89 -18.86
C LYS A 244 31.89 1.80 -20.00
N GLU A 245 30.90 1.36 -20.78
CA GLU A 245 30.34 2.14 -21.90
C GLU A 245 29.63 3.40 -21.38
N MET A 246 28.88 3.29 -20.29
CA MET A 246 28.24 4.43 -19.62
C MET A 246 29.26 5.43 -19.06
N ALA A 247 30.32 4.96 -18.39
CA ALA A 247 31.37 5.81 -17.85
C ALA A 247 32.07 6.59 -18.98
N LYS A 248 32.30 5.92 -20.13
CA LYS A 248 32.87 6.53 -21.32
C LYS A 248 31.95 7.58 -21.96
N GLU A 249 30.64 7.34 -22.04
CA GLU A 249 29.66 8.32 -22.52
C GLU A 249 29.53 9.54 -21.59
N LEU A 250 29.67 9.34 -20.27
CA LEU A 250 29.65 10.39 -19.26
C LEU A 250 31.00 11.12 -19.08
N GLY A 251 32.04 10.72 -19.82
CA GLY A 251 33.37 11.32 -19.75
C GLY A 251 34.15 11.02 -18.46
N LEU A 252 33.80 9.94 -17.76
CA LEU A 252 34.49 9.44 -16.57
C LEU A 252 35.42 8.29 -16.97
N GLU A 253 36.74 8.51 -16.95
CA GLU A 253 37.73 7.44 -17.11
C GLU A 253 37.77 6.60 -15.83
N ILE A 254 37.18 5.40 -15.85
CA ILE A 254 37.35 4.42 -14.78
C ILE A 254 38.60 3.59 -15.12
N GLU A 255 39.73 3.90 -14.47
CA GLU A 255 40.87 2.99 -14.42
C GLU A 255 40.48 1.74 -13.61
N ALA A 256 40.59 0.56 -14.22
CA ALA A 256 40.39 -0.69 -13.52
C ALA A 256 41.39 -0.83 -12.35
N PRO A 257 41.01 -1.40 -11.20
CA PRO A 257 41.99 -1.77 -10.20
C PRO A 257 42.95 -2.79 -10.83
N ARG A 258 44.25 -2.49 -10.78
CA ARG A 258 45.31 -3.39 -11.24
C ARG A 258 45.08 -4.78 -10.64
N GLU A 259 44.95 -5.79 -11.50
CA GLU A 259 45.07 -7.19 -11.09
C GLU A 259 46.36 -7.34 -10.29
N ALA A 260 46.23 -7.79 -9.03
CA ALA A 260 47.37 -8.17 -8.23
C ALA A 260 47.98 -9.41 -8.90
N ILE A 261 49.10 -9.21 -9.59
CA ILE A 261 49.98 -10.30 -10.04
C ILE A 261 50.49 -10.97 -8.76
N TYR A 262 50.01 -12.18 -8.48
CA TYR A 262 50.68 -13.05 -7.52
C TYR A 262 51.94 -13.58 -8.21
N GLU A 263 53.11 -13.05 -7.83
CA GLU A 263 54.38 -13.70 -8.15
C GLU A 263 54.47 -14.98 -7.31
N GLU A 264 54.48 -16.13 -7.98
CA GLU A 264 54.88 -17.40 -7.35
C GLU A 264 56.38 -17.32 -7.03
N GLU A 265 56.72 -17.00 -5.78
CA GLU A 265 58.04 -17.31 -5.24
C GLU A 265 58.10 -18.81 -4.90
N THR A 266 58.76 -19.55 -5.77
CA THR A 266 59.28 -20.89 -5.45
C THR A 266 60.43 -20.77 -4.46
N GLU A 267 60.21 -21.17 -3.21
CA GLU A 267 61.31 -21.62 -2.34
C GLU A 267 61.03 -23.04 -1.84
N GLU A 268 61.85 -23.98 -2.33
CA GLU A 268 62.02 -25.31 -1.77
C GLU A 268 62.72 -25.19 -0.41
N THR A 269 62.06 -25.59 0.68
CA THR A 269 62.76 -26.26 1.79
C THR A 269 61.95 -27.42 2.35
N ASP A 270 62.70 -28.49 2.53
CA ASP A 270 62.40 -29.89 2.76
C ASP A 270 61.88 -30.23 4.17
N SER A 271 61.08 -31.30 4.21
CA SER A 271 60.89 -32.30 5.27
C SER A 271 60.01 -32.01 6.51
N GLY A 272 58.96 -32.85 6.65
CA GLY A 272 58.76 -33.63 7.89
C GLY A 272 57.38 -33.59 8.58
N GLU A 273 56.54 -34.61 8.27
CA GLU A 273 55.57 -35.32 9.15
C GLU A 273 54.38 -34.52 9.74
N ASP A 274 53.16 -34.70 9.21
CA ASP A 274 52.09 -35.67 9.56
C ASP A 274 51.22 -35.30 10.81
N PHE A 275 49.95 -35.72 10.74
CA PHE A 275 48.86 -35.71 11.72
C PHE A 275 47.76 -34.63 11.60
N GLY A 276 46.62 -35.07 11.05
CA GLY A 276 45.45 -35.39 11.89
C GLY A 276 44.30 -34.38 11.93
N ASP A 277 43.14 -34.81 11.44
CA ASP A 277 41.81 -34.21 11.65
C ASP A 277 41.54 -33.96 13.15
N GLU A 278 41.04 -32.76 13.52
CA GLU A 278 40.13 -32.58 14.67
C GLU A 278 39.14 -31.43 14.40
N GLU A 279 37.86 -31.78 14.31
CA GLU A 279 36.73 -30.90 14.59
C GLU A 279 36.78 -30.47 16.07
N GLU A 280 36.58 -29.20 16.39
CA GLU A 280 36.06 -28.83 17.71
C GLU A 280 35.12 -27.63 17.68
N LEU A 281 33.90 -27.90 18.14
CA LEU A 281 32.83 -27.00 18.54
C LEU A 281 33.23 -26.24 19.80
N ILE A 282 33.02 -24.92 19.89
CA ILE A 282 32.81 -24.25 21.18
C ILE A 282 31.68 -23.22 21.08
N GLU A 283 30.73 -23.42 21.99
CA GLU A 283 29.47 -22.73 22.27
C GLU A 283 29.68 -21.26 22.72
N GLY A 284 28.79 -20.37 22.24
CA GLY A 284 28.66 -19.01 22.75
C GLY A 284 27.48 -18.89 23.73
N ASN A 285 27.79 -18.68 25.00
CA ASN A 285 26.84 -18.43 26.10
C ASN A 285 25.92 -17.22 25.83
N PHE A 286 24.61 -17.45 25.95
CA PHE A 286 23.60 -16.41 26.19
C PHE A 286 23.24 -16.42 27.68
N GLU A 287 23.47 -15.31 28.40
CA GLU A 287 22.87 -15.06 29.71
C GLU A 287 21.67 -14.13 29.54
N GLU A 288 20.49 -14.62 29.95
CA GLU A 288 19.26 -13.87 30.15
C GLU A 288 19.28 -13.21 31.53
N ASP A 289 19.21 -11.88 31.58
CA ASP A 289 18.89 -11.14 32.80
C ASP A 289 17.36 -11.00 32.92
N VAL A 290 16.76 -11.87 33.76
CA VAL A 290 15.43 -11.68 34.33
C VAL A 290 15.61 -11.22 35.77
N THR A 291 15.24 -9.98 36.08
CA THR A 291 15.09 -9.50 37.45
C THR A 291 13.61 -9.23 37.73
N GLU A 292 13.01 -10.08 38.57
CA GLU A 292 11.80 -9.78 39.34
C GLU A 292 12.24 -9.34 40.74
N GLU A 293 11.75 -8.18 41.21
CA GLU A 293 11.50 -7.96 42.64
C GLU A 293 10.25 -7.09 42.85
N ALA A 294 9.40 -7.61 43.75
CA ALA A 294 8.43 -6.96 44.66
C ALA A 294 7.12 -6.35 44.12
#